data_AF-T1KGA3-F1
#
_entry.id   AF-T1KGA3-F1
#
_cell.length_a   1.000
_cell.length_b   1.000
_cell.length_c   1.000
_cell.angle_alpha   90.00
_cell.angle_beta   90.00
_cell.angle_gamma   90.00
#
_symmetry.space_group_name_H-M   'P 1'
#
loop_
_entity.id
_entity.type
_entity.pdbx_description
1 polymer ?
#
loop_
_entity_poly.entity_id
_entity_poly.type
_entity_poly.pdbx_seq_one_letter_code
_entity_poly.pdbx_strand_id
1 'polypeptide(L)' 'MSNHFNKDPAIERKEAEEEQDDPVTLAIKKTGCLQYHFDVQECMYEKRDWRACKDQVSLFKECMADYQRKSQPQT' A
#
# COMPACT_ATOMS: atom_id res chain seq x y z
N MET A 1 25.90 22.51 -19.27
CA MET A 1 25.12 21.27 -19.50
C MET A 1 23.86 21.38 -18.66
N SER A 2 22.86 22.11 -19.15
CA SER A 2 21.59 22.26 -18.44
C SER A 2 20.53 21.57 -19.27
N ASN A 3 20.23 20.33 -18.93
CA ASN A 3 19.06 19.66 -19.49
C ASN A 3 17.85 20.27 -18.79
N HIS A 4 17.21 21.22 -19.47
CA HIS A 4 15.92 21.76 -19.06
C HIS A 4 14.84 20.74 -19.45
N PHE A 5 14.80 19.64 -18.69
CA PHE A 5 13.73 18.65 -18.82
C PHE A 5 12.52 19.23 -18.09
N ASN A 6 11.56 19.76 -18.85
CA ASN A 6 10.26 20.14 -18.31
C ASN A 6 9.64 18.87 -17.72
N LYS A 7 9.58 18.79 -16.38
CA LYS A 7 9.03 17.64 -15.68
C LYS A 7 7.53 17.59 -15.99
N ASP A 8 7.05 16.45 -16.50
CA ASP A 8 5.64 16.32 -16.83
C ASP A 8 4.80 16.59 -15.57
N PRO A 9 3.74 17.42 -15.65
CA PRO A 9 2.93 17.79 -14.48
C PRO A 9 2.19 16.58 -13.87
N ALA A 10 2.10 15.47 -14.61
CA ALA A 10 1.59 14.20 -14.10
C ALA A 10 2.61 13.45 -13.23
N ILE A 11 3.92 13.60 -13.49
CA ILE A 11 5.00 13.02 -12.68
C ILE A 11 5.11 13.80 -11.37
N GLU A 12 5.06 15.13 -11.44
CA GLU A 12 5.11 16.01 -10.26
C GLU A 12 3.95 15.74 -9.28
N ARG A 13 2.73 15.55 -9.79
CA ARG A 13 1.59 15.18 -8.94
C ARG A 13 1.76 13.83 -8.26
N LYS A 14 2.27 12.81 -8.98
CA LYS A 14 2.52 11.49 -8.39
C LYS A 14 3.59 11.54 -7.32
N GLU A 15 4.67 12.27 -7.55
CA GLU A 15 5.74 12.46 -6.57
C GLU A 15 5.22 13.19 -5.33
N ALA A 16 4.40 14.23 -5.50
CA ALA A 16 3.78 14.97 -4.38
C ALA A 16 2.73 14.15 -3.61
N GLU A 17 2.04 13.20 -4.27
CA GLU A 17 1.16 12.24 -3.61
C GLU A 17 1.96 11.20 -2.81
N GLU A 18 3.06 10.68 -3.36
CA GLU A 18 3.95 9.74 -2.67
C GLU A 18 4.70 10.39 -1.49
N GLU A 19 5.02 11.69 -1.57
CA GLU A 19 5.67 12.44 -0.47
C GLU A 19 4.75 12.62 0.76
N GLN A 20 3.43 12.53 0.57
CA GLN A 20 2.44 12.62 1.65
C GLN A 20 2.13 11.28 2.32
N ASP A 21 2.41 10.17 1.63
CA ASP A 21 2.18 8.84 2.20
C ASP A 21 3.25 8.51 3.24
N ASP A 22 2.84 7.88 4.34
CA ASP A 22 3.80 7.35 5.29
C ASP A 22 4.62 6.17 4.69
N PRO A 23 5.82 5.88 5.22
CA PRO A 23 6.67 4.81 4.69
C PRO A 23 6.02 3.42 4.65
N VAL A 24 5.08 3.13 5.56
CA VAL A 24 4.36 1.86 5.60
C VAL A 24 3.33 1.81 4.48
N THR A 25 2.56 2.87 4.27
CA THR A 25 1.61 2.99 3.16
C THR A 25 2.33 2.85 1.81
N LEU A 26 3.48 3.50 1.62
CA LEU A 26 4.31 3.34 0.42
C LEU A 26 4.79 1.90 0.23
N ALA A 27 5.20 1.23 1.31
CA ALA A 27 5.62 -0.18 1.25
C ALA A 27 4.46 -1.09 0.85
N ILE A 28 3.27 -0.87 1.42
CA ILE A 28 2.05 -1.65 1.11
C ILE A 28 1.56 -1.38 -0.31
N LYS A 29 1.67 -0.14 -0.82
CA LYS A 29 1.39 0.19 -2.23
C LYS A 29 2.18 -0.70 -3.18
N LYS A 30 3.46 -0.93 -2.91
CA LYS A 30 4.35 -1.77 -3.72
C LYS A 30 3.97 -3.26 -3.72
N THR A 31 3.21 -3.73 -2.72
CA THR A 31 2.75 -5.14 -2.68
C THR A 31 1.45 -5.37 -3.44
N GLY A 32 0.73 -4.30 -3.80
CA GLY A 32 -0.61 -4.38 -4.40
C GLY A 32 -1.72 -4.67 -3.37
N CYS A 33 -1.41 -4.71 -2.07
CA CYS A 33 -2.36 -5.05 -1.01
C CYS A 33 -3.00 -3.82 -0.34
N LEU A 34 -2.91 -2.63 -0.95
CA LEU A 34 -3.34 -1.37 -0.34
C LEU A 34 -4.83 -1.32 -0.02
N GLN A 35 -5.69 -1.86 -0.90
CA GLN A 35 -7.13 -1.86 -0.64
C GLN A 35 -7.46 -2.62 0.65
N TYR A 36 -6.93 -3.83 0.81
CA TYR A 36 -7.13 -4.63 2.02
C TYR A 36 -6.57 -3.96 3.28
N HIS A 37 -5.52 -3.16 3.15
CA HIS A 37 -5.03 -2.35 4.26
C HIS A 37 -6.04 -1.30 4.70
N PHE A 38 -6.66 -0.59 3.74
CA PHE A 38 -7.72 0.38 4.04
C PHE A 38 -8.98 -0.28 4.59
N ASP A 39 -9.37 -1.46 4.10
CA ASP A 39 -10.52 -2.21 4.64
C ASP A 39 -10.31 -2.55 6.13
N VAL A 40 -9.08 -2.88 6.53
CA VAL A 40 -8.72 -3.07 7.95
C VAL A 40 -8.84 -1.76 8.72
N GLN A 41 -8.30 -0.65 8.20
CA GLN A 41 -8.39 0.65 8.86
C GLN A 41 -9.85 1.10 9.06
N GLU A 42 -10.67 0.96 8.02
CA GLU A 42 -12.10 1.29 8.05
C GLU A 42 -12.83 0.47 9.11
N CYS A 43 -12.61 -0.85 9.13
CA CYS A 43 -13.21 -1.71 10.15
C CYS A 43 -12.78 -1.29 11.58
N MET A 44 -11.49 -1.01 11.78
CA MET A 44 -11.00 -0.59 13.10
C MET A 44 -11.55 0.77 13.51
N TYR A 45 -11.73 1.69 12.56
CA TYR A 45 -12.34 3.00 12.80
C TYR A 45 -13.81 2.88 13.21
N GLU A 46 -14.58 2.06 12.49
CA GLU A 46 -16.00 1.84 12.75
C GLU A 46 -16.25 1.04 14.03
N LYS A 47 -15.59 -0.12 14.17
CA LYS A 47 -15.87 -1.10 15.22
C LYS A 47 -15.11 -0.81 16.50
N ARG A 48 -13.90 -0.25 16.39
CA ARG A 48 -12.96 -0.05 17.51
C ARG A 48 -12.66 -1.32 18.31
N ASP A 49 -12.89 -2.48 17.70
CA ASP A 49 -12.58 -3.80 18.25
C ASP A 49 -11.91 -4.65 17.18
N TRP A 50 -10.64 -4.97 17.40
CA TRP A 50 -9.84 -5.73 16.47
C TRP A 50 -10.35 -7.17 16.28
N ARG A 51 -11.09 -7.73 17.26
CA ARG A 51 -11.69 -9.07 17.14
C ARG A 51 -12.83 -9.08 16.13
N ALA A 52 -13.57 -7.97 16.02
CA ALA A 52 -14.64 -7.82 15.03
C ALA A 52 -14.11 -7.64 13.59
N CYS A 53 -12.82 -7.32 13.44
CA CYS A 53 -12.15 -7.09 12.15
C CYS A 53 -11.33 -8.29 11.66
N LYS A 54 -11.59 -9.49 12.19
CA LYS A 54 -10.83 -10.70 11.87
C LYS A 54 -10.83 -11.03 10.38
N ASP A 55 -11.94 -10.80 9.69
CA ASP A 55 -12.09 -11.15 8.28
C ASP A 55 -11.24 -10.22 7.40
N GLN A 56 -11.32 -8.90 7.62
CA GLN A 56 -10.50 -7.90 6.92
C GLN A 56 -9.00 -8.15 7.15
N VAL A 57 -8.62 -8.45 8.40
CA VAL A 57 -7.22 -8.78 8.74
C VAL A 57 -6.76 -10.07 8.05
N SER A 58 -7.63 -11.06 7.91
CA SER A 58 -7.32 -12.32 7.23
C SER A 58 -7.07 -12.10 5.74
N LEU A 59 -7.93 -11.33 5.06
CA LEU A 59 -7.77 -10.97 3.64
C LEU A 59 -6.46 -10.20 3.39
N PHE A 60 -6.15 -9.23 4.24
CA PHE A 60 -4.89 -8.49 4.14
C PHE A 60 -3.67 -9.41 4.30
N LYS A 61 -3.72 -10.33 5.27
CA LYS A 61 -2.67 -11.32 5.50
C LYS A 61 -2.48 -12.26 4.32
N GLU A 62 -3.57 -12.74 3.73
CA GLU A 62 -3.53 -13.59 2.54
C GLU A 62 -2.86 -12.88 1.36
N CYS A 63 -3.27 -11.64 1.08
CA CYS A 63 -2.63 -10.83 0.03
C CYS A 63 -1.12 -10.67 0.26
N MET A 64 -0.71 -10.37 1.49
CA MET A 64 0.72 -10.21 1.81
C MET A 64 1.50 -11.52 1.70
N ALA A 65 0.89 -12.64 2.10
CA ALA A 65 1.49 -13.96 1.91
C ALA A 65 1.65 -14.28 0.41
N ASP A 66 0.69 -13.90 -0.43
CA ASP A 66 0.76 -14.10 -1.88
C ASP A 66 1.90 -13.30 -2.51
N TYR A 67 2.07 -12.05 -2.08
CA TYR A 67 3.21 -11.23 -2.48
C TYR A 67 4.53 -11.89 -2.08
N GLN A 68 4.66 -12.37 -0.83
CA GLN A 68 5.86 -13.04 -0.35
C GLN A 68 6.19 -14.31 -1.14
N ARG A 69 5.19 -15.11 -1.51
CA ARG A 69 5.42 -16.32 -2.34
C ARG A 69 5.91 -15.97 -3.75
N LYS A 70 5.42 -14.86 -4.32
CA LYS A 70 5.83 -14.38 -5.66
C LYS A 70 7.22 -13.72 -5.63
N SER A 71 7.61 -13.12 -4.52
CA SER A 71 8.90 -12.42 -4.37
C SER A 71 10.06 -13.34 -3.97
N GLN A 72 9.77 -14.57 -3.53
CA GLN A 72 10.81 -15.58 -3.34
C GLN A 72 11.36 -16.03 -4.70
N PRO A 73 12.68 -15.96 -4.93
CA PRO A 73 13.28 -16.52 -6.13
C PRO A 73 13.02 -18.02 -6.12
N GLN A 74 12.37 -18.51 -7.17
CA GLN A 74 12.22 -19.94 -7.44
C GLN A 74 13.64 -20.51 -7.60
N THR A 75 14.10 -21.29 -6.64
CA THR A 75 15.38 -21.99 -6.69
C THR A 75 15.35 -23.14 -7.69
#